data_AF-A0A838S675-F1
#
_entry.id   AF-A0A838S675-F1
#
_cell.length_a   1.000
_cell.length_b   1.000
_cell.length_c   1.000
_cell.angle_alpha   90.00
_cell.angle_beta   90.00
_cell.angle_gamma   90.00
#
_symmetry.space_group_name_H-M   'P 1'
#
loop_
_entity.id
_entity.type
_entity.pdbx_description
1 polymer ?
#
loop_
_entity_poly.entity_id
_entity_poly.type
_entity_poly.pdbx_seq_one_letter_code
_entity_poly.pdbx_strand_id
1 'polypeptide(L)'
;MSEADFQRQVTELAELLGWVWAHFRPARTAHGWRTPVSGPIGAGFPDLVLARERDRRLLFAELKADDGRVTPAEQRVLDTLRAVGAD
;
A
#
# COMPACT_ATOMS: atom_id res chain seq x y z
N MET A 1 10.87 -13.88 7.07
CA MET A 1 9.86 -13.79 5.99
C MET A 1 10.13 -12.50 5.25
N SER A 2 10.17 -12.51 3.92
CA SER A 2 10.40 -11.25 3.17
C SER A 2 9.12 -10.40 3.14
N GLU A 3 9.25 -9.10 2.86
CA GLU A 3 8.10 -8.22 2.64
C GLU A 3 7.21 -8.72 1.49
N ALA A 4 7.82 -9.20 0.40
CA ALA A 4 7.10 -9.80 -0.72
C ALA A 4 6.35 -11.09 -0.35
N ASP A 5 6.93 -11.95 0.49
CA ASP A 5 6.26 -13.17 0.97
C ASP A 5 5.07 -12.84 1.88
N PHE A 6 5.23 -11.82 2.74
CA PHE A 6 4.17 -11.37 3.62
C PHE A 6 3.03 -10.75 2.82
N GLN A 7 3.37 -9.88 1.87
CA GLN A 7 2.40 -9.26 0.98
C GLN A 7 1.60 -10.31 0.20
N ARG A 8 2.26 -11.35 -0.34
CA ARG A 8 1.57 -12.46 -1.02
C ARG A 8 0.53 -13.11 -0.10
N GLN A 9 0.90 -13.44 1.14
CA GLN A 9 -0.02 -14.03 2.10
C GLN A 9 -1.21 -13.11 2.41
N VAL A 10 -0.97 -11.80 2.55
CA VAL A 10 -2.02 -10.80 2.74
C VAL A 10 -2.97 -10.77 1.54
N THR A 11 -2.45 -10.75 0.31
CA THR A 11 -3.28 -10.69 -0.90
C THR A 11 -4.07 -11.98 -1.13
N GLU A 12 -3.48 -13.15 -0.87
CA GLU A 12 -4.18 -14.45 -0.96
C GLU A 12 -5.35 -14.51 0.05
N LEU A 13 -5.12 -14.08 1.30
CA LEU A 13 -6.18 -14.00 2.30
C LEU A 13 -7.25 -12.96 1.93
N ALA A 14 -6.84 -11.82 1.36
CA ALA A 14 -7.75 -10.77 0.91
C ALA A 14 -8.74 -11.33 -0.13
N GLU A 15 -8.25 -12.08 -1.12
CA GLU A 15 -9.08 -12.73 -2.14
C GLU A 15 -10.07 -13.73 -1.53
N LEU A 16 -9.60 -14.61 -0.63
CA LEU A 16 -10.46 -15.57 0.07
C LEU A 16 -11.57 -14.89 0.88
N LEU A 17 -11.31 -13.70 1.41
CA LEU A 17 -12.26 -12.92 2.19
C LEU A 17 -13.14 -11.99 1.33
N GLY A 18 -13.00 -12.02 0.00
CA GLY A 18 -13.80 -11.24 -0.95
C GLY A 18 -13.37 -9.77 -1.04
N TRP A 19 -12.11 -9.46 -0.77
CA TRP A 19 -11.52 -8.17 -1.11
C TRP A 19 -10.97 -8.19 -2.54
N VAL A 20 -10.99 -7.02 -3.18
CA VAL A 20 -10.18 -6.74 -4.37
C VAL A 20 -9.00 -5.87 -3.95
N TRP A 21 -7.87 -5.98 -4.64
CA TRP A 21 -6.66 -5.27 -4.25
C TRP A 21 -5.84 -4.78 -5.45
N ALA A 22 -5.04 -3.75 -5.23
CA ALA A 22 -4.04 -3.24 -6.15
C ALA A 22 -2.71 -3.06 -5.41
N HIS A 23 -1.62 -3.53 -6.00
CA HIS A 23 -0.28 -3.30 -5.50
C HIS A 23 0.62 -2.63 -6.54
N PHE A 24 1.35 -1.60 -6.11
CA PHE A 24 2.17 -0.76 -6.98
C PHE A 24 3.65 -1.14 -6.91
N ARG A 25 4.06 -2.04 -7.81
CA ARG A 25 5.46 -2.51 -7.87
C ARG A 25 6.40 -1.43 -8.45
N PRO A 26 7.62 -1.30 -7.92
CA PRO A 26 8.66 -0.50 -8.54
C PRO A 26 8.97 -0.96 -9.97
N ALA A 27 9.26 -0.02 -10.85
CA ALA A 27 9.71 -0.29 -12.21
C ALA A 27 11.11 0.27 -12.45
N ARG A 28 11.85 -0.37 -13.35
CA ARG A 28 13.15 0.14 -13.80
C ARG A 28 12.92 1.26 -14.82
N THR A 29 13.52 2.41 -14.56
CA THR A 29 13.47 3.58 -15.45
C THR A 29 14.88 4.00 -15.86
N ALA A 30 14.98 5.00 -16.74
CA ALA A 30 16.26 5.61 -17.13
C ALA A 30 17.06 6.19 -15.94
N HIS A 31 16.40 6.48 -14.80
CA HIS A 31 17.04 7.04 -13.60
C HIS A 31 17.02 6.07 -12.40
N GLY A 32 16.90 4.76 -12.65
CA GLY A 32 16.91 3.73 -11.61
C GLY A 32 15.53 3.13 -11.30
N TRP A 33 15.49 2.32 -10.24
CA TRP A 33 14.27 1.67 -9.74
C TRP A 33 13.44 2.63 -8.90
N ARG A 34 12.16 2.76 -9.22
CA ARG A 34 11.20 3.62 -8.49
C ARG A 34 9.78 3.27 -8.87
N THR A 35 8.83 3.61 -8.02
CA THR A 35 7.40 3.60 -8.34
C THR A 35 7.05 4.94 -8.99
N PRO A 36 6.64 4.99 -10.27
CA PRO A 36 6.32 6.24 -10.95
C PRO A 36 5.02 6.83 -10.41
N VAL A 37 5.11 8.01 -9.79
CA VAL A 37 3.99 8.71 -9.15
C VAL A 37 4.10 10.21 -9.38
N SER A 38 2.98 10.92 -9.24
CA SER A 38 2.95 12.40 -9.30
C SER A 38 1.95 12.96 -8.29
N GLY A 39 2.20 14.19 -7.83
CA GLY A 39 1.32 14.91 -6.91
C GLY A 39 1.72 14.83 -5.43
N PRO A 40 1.04 15.60 -4.55
CA PRO A 40 1.47 15.83 -3.17
C PRO A 40 1.50 14.59 -2.28
N ILE A 41 0.65 13.60 -2.56
CA ILE A 41 0.55 12.34 -1.82
C ILE A 41 1.22 11.17 -2.54
N GLY A 42 1.86 11.40 -3.69
CA GLY A 42 2.44 10.32 -4.49
C GLY A 42 3.68 9.69 -3.82
N ALA A 43 4.56 10.53 -3.27
CA ALA A 43 5.72 10.05 -2.51
C ALA A 43 5.27 9.54 -1.13
N GLY A 44 5.37 8.23 -0.91
CA GLY A 44 4.88 7.56 0.29
C GLY A 44 3.42 7.11 0.20
N PHE A 45 2.83 7.10 -1.00
CA PHE A 45 1.53 6.48 -1.20
C PHE A 45 1.59 4.98 -0.86
N PRO A 46 0.63 4.45 -0.09
CA PRO A 46 0.65 3.05 0.34
C PRO A 46 0.74 2.08 -0.83
N ASP A 47 1.59 1.07 -0.65
CA ASP A 47 1.90 0.11 -1.70
C ASP A 47 0.73 -0.83 -2.01
N LEU A 48 -0.16 -1.07 -1.05
CA LEU A 48 -1.31 -1.96 -1.16
C LEU A 48 -2.63 -1.23 -0.87
N VAL A 49 -3.54 -1.23 -1.84
CA VAL A 49 -4.91 -0.72 -1.68
C VAL A 49 -5.87 -1.89 -1.74
N LEU A 50 -6.76 -2.02 -0.75
CA LEU A 50 -7.78 -3.06 -0.71
C LEU A 50 -9.17 -2.43 -0.65
N ALA A 51 -10.11 -2.96 -1.42
CA ALA A 51 -11.50 -2.54 -1.38
C ALA A 51 -12.42 -3.75 -1.22
N ARG A 52 -13.54 -3.55 -0.53
CA ARG A 52 -14.57 -4.56 -0.38
C ARG A 52 -15.95 -3.92 -0.38
N GLU A 53 -16.71 -4.24 -1.41
CA GLU A 53 -17.98 -3.57 -1.69
C GLU A 53 -19.08 -3.93 -0.68
N ARG A 54 -19.17 -5.21 -0.27
CA ARG A 54 -20.27 -5.71 0.59
C ARG A 54 -20.45 -4.94 1.90
N ASP A 55 -19.38 -4.36 2.43
CA ASP A 55 -19.37 -3.56 3.65
C ASP A 55 -18.72 -2.18 3.45
N ARG A 56 -18.57 -1.74 2.20
CA ARG A 56 -18.09 -0.41 1.80
C ARG A 56 -16.76 -0.03 2.46
N ARG A 57 -15.82 -0.97 2.52
CA ARG A 57 -14.49 -0.74 3.09
C ARG A 57 -13.45 -0.44 2.02
N LEU A 58 -12.57 0.50 2.37
CA LEU A 58 -11.38 0.86 1.61
C LEU A 58 -10.23 0.95 2.60
N LEU A 59 -9.18 0.18 2.37
CA LEU A 59 -7.98 0.12 3.19
C LEU A 59 -6.76 0.54 2.35
N PHE A 60 -5.90 1.35 2.94
CA PHE A 60 -4.58 1.67 2.43
C PHE A 60 -3.53 1.10 3.38
N ALA A 61 -2.87 0.04 2.96
CA ALA A 61 -1.88 -0.66 3.76
C ALA A 61 -0.47 -0.39 3.21
N GLU A 62 0.45 -0.07 4.11
CA GLU A 62 1.89 -0.06 3.85
C GLU A 62 2.47 -1.26 4.60
N LEU A 63 2.79 -2.34 3.88
CA LEU A 63 3.33 -3.55 4.50
C LEU A 63 4.83 -3.43 4.69
N LYS A 64 5.32 -3.78 5.88
CA LYS A 64 6.75 -3.83 6.20
C LYS A 64 7.11 -5.21 6.74
N ALA A 65 8.34 -5.66 6.49
CA ALA A 65 8.92 -6.79 7.23
C ALA A 65 9.14 -6.42 8.71
N ASP A 66 9.48 -7.40 9.56
CA ASP A 66 9.60 -7.23 11.02
C ASP A 66 10.50 -6.07 11.49
N ASP A 67 11.49 -5.70 10.69
CA ASP A 67 12.44 -4.59 10.95
C ASP A 67 12.18 -3.33 10.10
N GLY A 68 11.20 -3.38 9.20
CA GLY A 68 10.87 -2.28 8.32
C GLY A 68 10.22 -1.12 9.07
N ARG A 69 10.65 0.10 8.76
CA ARG A 69 10.13 1.33 9.37
C ARG A 69 9.35 2.15 8.36
N VAL A 70 8.24 2.72 8.81
CA VAL A 70 7.50 3.72 8.05
C VAL A 70 8.35 4.97 7.92
N THR A 71 8.54 5.45 6.69
CA THR A 71 9.28 6.68 6.42
C THR A 71 8.44 7.92 6.78
N PRO A 72 9.07 9.09 7.03
CA PRO A 72 8.30 10.31 7.29
C PRO A 72 7.36 10.71 6.15
N ALA A 73 7.66 10.31 4.90
CA ALA A 73 6.78 10.57 3.76
C ALA A 73 5.55 9.67 3.78
N GLU A 74 5.75 8.36 3.97
CA GLU A 74 4.66 7.38 4.13
C GLU A 74 3.73 7.77 5.30
N GLN A 75 4.31 8.13 6.45
CA GLN A 75 3.53 8.55 7.62
C GLN A 75 2.64 9.76 7.31
N ARG A 76 3.17 10.80 6.65
CA ARG A 76 2.37 11.99 6.27
C ARG A 76 1.21 11.64 5.34
N VAL A 77 1.41 10.71 4.41
CA VAL A 77 0.34 10.28 3.50
C VAL A 77 -0.71 9.47 4.25
N LEU A 78 -0.30 8.52 5.10
CA LEU A 78 -1.22 7.76 5.96
C LEU A 78 -2.06 8.70 6.85
N ASP A 79 -1.44 9.71 7.45
CA ASP A 79 -2.16 10.70 8.27
C ASP A 79 -3.15 11.52 7.42
N THR A 80 -2.78 11.87 6.19
CA THR A 80 -3.67 12.58 5.25
C THR A 80 -4.88 11.73 4.86
N LEU A 81 -4.67 10.44 4.56
CA LEU A 81 -5.74 9.51 4.20
C LEU A 81 -6.70 9.27 5.38
N ARG A 82 -6.15 9.09 6.60
CA ARG A 82 -6.95 8.97 7.82
C ARG A 82 -7.79 10.21 8.11
N ALA A 83 -7.23 11.39 7.88
CA ALA A 83 -7.95 12.65 8.08
C ALA A 83 -9.18 12.80 7.17
N VAL A 84 -9.24 12.09 6.05
CA VAL A 84 -10.40 12.07 5.13
C VAL A 84 -11.27 10.81 5.27
N GLY A 85 -11.06 10.02 6.33
CA GLY A 85 -11.90 8.87 6.66
C GLY A 85 -11.54 7.58 5.92
N ALA A 86 -10.34 7.50 5.34
CA ALA A 86 -9.79 6.25 4.83
C ALA A 86 -8.99 5.53 5.93
N ASP A 87 -9.10 4.20 5.97
CA ASP A 87 -8.38 3.34 6.92
C ASP A 87 -6.98 2.97 6.43
#